data_AF-A0A2V7IC88-F1
#
_entry.id   AF-A0A2V7IC88-F1
#
_cell.length_a   1.000
_cell.length_b   1.000
_cell.length_c   1.000
_cell.angle_alpha   90.00
_cell.angle_beta   90.00
_cell.angle_gamma   90.00
#
_symmetry.space_group_name_H-M   'P 1'
#
loop_
_entity.id
_entity.type
_entity.pdbx_description
1 polymer ?
#
loop_
_entity_poly.entity_id
_entity_poly.type
_entity_poly.pdbx_seq_one_letter_code
_entity_poly.pdbx_strand_id
1 'polypeptide(L)'
;MRPLLSLLLALTGACASAGGGTRPAPAPAAATPAPPAPVASADSTSVARPQYPSTYVRHPNPPVLIRNATIMTATGQEISNGSILLKDGRIVAVGAKVDAPPPGAVVVDGTGKYVTPGLIDDHSHLGVYAAPGTDAESDGNEATNPVTAEVWAEH
;
A
#
# COMPACT_ATOMS: atom_id res chain seq x y z
N MET A 1 27.54 8.34 53.99
CA MET A 1 27.30 7.17 54.85
C MET A 1 26.50 6.15 54.05
N ARG A 2 27.09 5.00 53.71
CA ARG A 2 26.39 3.81 53.19
C ARG A 2 26.66 2.66 54.14
N PRO A 3 25.69 1.77 54.33
CA PRO A 3 25.94 0.35 54.03
C PRO A 3 24.74 -0.20 53.22
N LEU A 4 24.89 -0.79 52.03
CA LEU A 4 25.28 -2.17 51.72
C LEU A 4 25.00 -3.20 52.83
N LEU A 5 24.03 -4.10 52.62
CA LEU A 5 24.29 -5.55 52.51
C LEU A 5 23.03 -6.38 52.16
N SER A 6 23.25 -7.47 51.42
CA SER A 6 22.60 -8.78 51.57
C SER A 6 21.12 -8.94 51.13
N LEU A 7 20.65 -10.06 50.55
CA LEU A 7 21.20 -11.38 50.29
C LEU A 7 20.20 -12.16 49.41
N LEU A 8 20.72 -12.99 48.51
CA LEU A 8 20.02 -14.02 47.72
C LEU A 8 19.33 -15.06 48.64
N LEU A 9 18.09 -15.48 48.36
CA LEU A 9 17.70 -16.89 48.58
C LEU A 9 16.42 -17.25 47.82
N ALA A 10 16.55 -18.17 46.87
CA ALA A 10 15.47 -19.02 46.41
C ALA A 10 15.36 -20.22 47.37
N LEU A 11 14.16 -20.61 47.79
CA LEU A 11 13.80 -22.04 47.93
C LEU A 11 12.29 -22.21 48.09
N THR A 12 11.83 -23.28 47.45
CA THR A 12 10.51 -23.89 47.42
C THR A 12 9.96 -24.30 48.79
N GLY A 13 8.63 -24.32 48.92
CA GLY A 13 7.95 -24.99 50.04
C GLY A 13 6.44 -25.09 49.81
N ALA A 14 5.99 -26.26 49.38
CA ALA A 14 4.57 -26.61 49.32
C ALA A 14 3.99 -26.79 50.74
N CYS A 15 2.78 -26.27 50.96
CA CYS A 15 1.93 -26.68 52.08
C CYS A 15 0.55 -27.06 51.53
N ALA A 16 0.20 -28.34 51.69
CA ALA A 16 -1.16 -28.82 51.58
C ALA A 16 -1.78 -28.89 52.98
N SER A 17 -3.03 -28.44 53.14
CA SER A 17 -3.94 -28.95 54.17
C SER A 17 -5.40 -28.61 53.85
N ALA A 18 -6.15 -29.69 53.65
CA ALA A 18 -7.52 -29.98 54.08
C ALA A 18 -8.64 -28.93 53.98
N GLY A 19 -9.69 -29.32 53.24
CA GLY A 19 -10.96 -29.69 53.90
C GLY A 19 -12.05 -28.62 53.90
N GLY A 20 -12.99 -28.75 52.96
CA GLY A 20 -14.25 -28.01 53.00
C GLY A 20 -15.14 -28.42 51.83
N GLY A 21 -15.84 -29.55 51.98
CA GLY A 21 -16.83 -29.99 51.01
C GLY A 21 -18.00 -29.02 50.95
N THR A 22 -18.10 -28.27 49.86
CA THR A 22 -19.33 -27.61 49.45
C THR A 22 -19.82 -28.26 48.16
N ARG A 23 -21.04 -28.77 48.21
CA ARG A 23 -21.73 -29.37 47.07
C ARG A 23 -21.87 -28.31 45.96
N PRO A 24 -21.41 -28.55 44.72
CA PRO A 24 -21.64 -27.60 43.64
C PRO A 24 -23.14 -27.53 43.36
N ALA A 25 -23.67 -26.31 43.27
CA ALA A 25 -25.00 -26.06 42.75
C ALA A 25 -25.10 -26.60 41.30
N PRO A 26 -26.26 -27.11 40.84
CA PRO A 26 -26.40 -27.55 39.47
C PRO A 26 -26.14 -26.36 38.53
N ALA A 27 -25.26 -26.58 37.54
CA ALA A 27 -25.00 -25.62 36.48
C ALA A 27 -26.32 -25.24 35.77
N PRO A 28 -26.52 -23.97 35.38
CA PRO A 28 -27.66 -23.62 34.55
C PRO A 28 -27.55 -24.41 33.25
N ALA A 29 -28.68 -25.00 32.81
CA ALA A 29 -28.76 -25.70 31.55
C ALA A 29 -28.28 -24.77 30.43
N ALA A 30 -27.31 -25.25 29.65
CA ALA A 30 -26.80 -24.53 28.49
C ALA A 30 -27.97 -24.22 27.54
N ALA A 31 -28.27 -22.93 27.35
CA ALA A 31 -29.19 -22.50 26.32
C ALA A 31 -28.60 -22.92 24.97
N THR A 32 -29.38 -23.67 24.19
CA THR A 32 -29.04 -24.01 22.81
C THR A 32 -28.79 -22.70 22.04
N PRO A 33 -27.64 -22.51 21.37
CA PRO A 33 -27.43 -21.33 20.57
C PRO A 33 -28.49 -21.31 19.47
N ALA A 34 -29.18 -20.17 19.34
CA ALA A 34 -30.08 -19.95 18.21
C ALA A 34 -29.28 -20.14 16.90
N PRO A 35 -29.88 -20.72 15.86
CA PRO A 35 -29.21 -20.79 14.56
C PRO A 35 -28.80 -19.37 14.14
N PRO A 36 -27.61 -19.19 13.53
CA PRO A 36 -27.20 -17.88 13.07
C PRO A 36 -28.29 -17.35 12.13
N ALA A 37 -28.74 -16.11 12.38
CA ALA A 37 -29.56 -15.40 11.42
C ALA A 37 -28.87 -15.47 10.06
N PRO A 38 -29.62 -15.62 8.94
CA PRO A 38 -28.99 -15.60 7.63
C PRO A 38 -28.25 -14.28 7.54
N VAL A 39 -26.91 -14.35 7.55
CA VAL A 39 -26.07 -13.20 7.21
C VAL A 39 -26.48 -12.88 5.79
N ALA A 40 -27.22 -11.78 5.61
CA ALA A 40 -27.55 -11.28 4.30
C ALA A 40 -26.22 -11.19 3.57
N SER A 41 -26.07 -11.98 2.50
CA SER A 41 -24.86 -12.00 1.68
C SER A 41 -24.53 -10.55 1.39
N ALA A 42 -23.40 -10.07 1.92
CA ALA A 42 -22.93 -8.73 1.61
C ALA A 42 -22.89 -8.65 0.09
N ASP A 43 -23.70 -7.75 -0.47
CA ASP A 43 -23.80 -7.48 -1.90
C ASP A 43 -22.51 -6.77 -2.33
N SER A 44 -21.43 -7.54 -2.36
CA SER A 44 -20.13 -7.20 -2.91
C SER A 44 -20.08 -7.78 -4.31
N THR A 45 -20.61 -7.02 -5.29
CA THR A 45 -20.30 -7.08 -6.75
C THR A 45 -21.40 -6.51 -7.64
N SER A 46 -22.49 -5.91 -7.12
CA SER A 46 -23.53 -5.39 -8.03
C SER A 46 -23.04 -4.16 -8.83
N VAL A 47 -22.68 -4.41 -10.09
CA VAL A 47 -22.51 -3.43 -11.19
C VAL A 47 -23.78 -2.58 -11.41
N ALA A 48 -24.87 -2.92 -10.70
CA ALA A 48 -26.18 -2.28 -10.73
C ALA A 48 -26.26 -1.00 -9.86
N ARG A 49 -25.28 -0.70 -9.01
CA ARG A 49 -25.24 0.59 -8.32
C ARG A 49 -24.81 1.69 -9.30
N PRO A 50 -25.52 2.84 -9.36
CA PRO A 50 -25.12 3.95 -10.21
C PRO A 50 -23.66 4.33 -9.88
N GLN A 51 -22.76 4.03 -10.79
CA GLN A 51 -21.37 4.47 -10.68
C GLN A 51 -21.37 5.98 -10.84
N TYR A 52 -20.66 6.69 -9.97
CA TYR A 52 -20.44 8.12 -10.18
C TYR A 52 -19.74 8.30 -11.52
N PRO A 53 -20.31 9.07 -12.46
CA PRO A 53 -19.68 9.29 -13.75
C PRO A 53 -18.36 10.02 -13.52
N SER A 54 -17.30 9.56 -14.19
CA SER A 54 -16.02 10.25 -14.16
C SER A 54 -16.20 11.69 -14.66
N THR A 55 -15.75 12.65 -13.87
CA THR A 55 -15.68 14.07 -14.27
C THR A 55 -14.39 14.39 -15.03
N TYR A 56 -13.55 13.38 -15.29
CA TYR A 56 -12.25 13.57 -15.92
C TYR A 56 -12.40 14.07 -17.36
N VAL A 57 -11.84 15.24 -17.62
CA VAL A 57 -11.62 15.76 -18.97
C VAL A 57 -10.12 15.73 -19.22
N ARG A 58 -9.70 15.05 -20.29
CA ARG A 58 -8.28 15.03 -20.67
C ARG A 58 -7.83 16.46 -20.98
N HIS A 59 -6.75 16.89 -20.34
CA HIS A 59 -6.13 18.17 -20.67
C HIS A 59 -5.63 18.19 -22.13
N PRO A 60 -5.56 19.37 -22.77
CA PRO A 60 -4.92 19.53 -24.07
C PRO A 60 -3.53 18.88 -24.04
N ASN A 61 -3.25 18.04 -25.03
CA ASN A 61 -1.98 17.34 -25.14
C ASN A 61 -1.28 17.75 -26.43
N PRO A 62 -0.64 18.94 -26.47
CA PRO A 62 0.12 19.35 -27.64
C PRO A 62 1.26 18.34 -27.89
N PRO A 63 1.75 18.21 -29.13
CA PRO A 63 2.92 17.38 -29.40
C PRO A 63 4.10 17.83 -28.53
N VAL A 64 4.93 16.89 -28.08
CA VAL A 64 6.14 17.19 -27.32
C VAL A 64 7.33 16.55 -28.00
N LEU A 65 8.36 17.33 -28.29
CA LEU A 65 9.65 16.82 -28.76
C LEU A 65 10.68 16.99 -27.65
N ILE A 66 11.13 15.88 -27.08
CA ILE A 66 12.34 15.87 -26.23
C ILE A 66 13.52 15.61 -27.16
N ARG A 67 14.52 16.49 -27.19
CA ARG A 67 15.67 16.37 -28.11
C ARG A 67 17.01 16.33 -27.40
N ASN A 68 18.02 15.79 -28.07
CA ASN A 68 19.42 15.78 -27.62
C ASN A 68 19.65 15.08 -26.27
N ALA A 69 18.84 14.08 -25.93
CA ALA A 69 18.95 13.35 -24.68
C ALA A 69 19.72 12.03 -24.83
N THR A 70 20.23 11.50 -23.72
CA THR A 70 20.59 10.08 -23.63
C THR A 70 19.34 9.28 -23.28
N ILE A 71 18.82 8.50 -24.22
CA ILE A 71 17.56 7.76 -24.03
C ILE A 71 17.88 6.33 -23.62
N MET A 72 17.43 5.95 -22.43
CA MET A 72 17.47 4.57 -21.97
C MET A 72 16.14 3.92 -22.32
N THR A 73 16.16 2.89 -23.17
CA THR A 73 14.95 2.13 -23.50
C THR A 73 14.72 1.00 -22.50
N ALA A 74 13.47 0.63 -22.26
CA ALA A 74 13.12 -0.52 -21.43
C ALA A 74 13.64 -1.86 -22.00
N THR A 75 14.03 -1.88 -23.28
CA THR A 75 14.55 -3.06 -23.98
C THR A 75 16.08 -3.20 -23.89
N GLY A 76 16.73 -2.37 -23.08
CA GLY A 76 18.19 -2.42 -22.84
C GLY A 76 19.04 -1.71 -23.88
N GLN A 77 18.45 -1.08 -24.90
CA GLN A 77 19.19 -0.20 -25.81
C GLN A 77 19.29 1.21 -25.24
N GLU A 78 20.47 1.81 -25.37
CA GLU A 78 20.69 3.23 -25.12
C GLU A 78 20.85 3.97 -26.46
N ILE A 79 20.24 5.14 -26.58
CA ILE A 79 20.36 6.01 -27.75
C ILE A 79 20.97 7.33 -27.28
N SER A 80 22.23 7.55 -27.65
CA SER A 80 22.94 8.80 -27.39
C SER A 80 22.48 9.91 -28.33
N ASN A 81 22.40 11.15 -27.81
CA ASN A 81 21.93 12.33 -28.55
C ASN A 81 20.61 12.08 -29.31
N GLY A 82 19.74 11.28 -28.71
CA GLY A 82 18.47 10.89 -29.29
C GLY A 82 17.36 11.89 -29.00
N SER A 83 16.28 11.74 -29.75
CA SER A 83 15.06 12.53 -29.59
C SER A 83 13.83 11.62 -29.53
N ILE A 84 12.80 12.07 -28.82
CA ILE A 84 11.50 11.40 -28.65
C ILE A 84 10.40 12.38 -29.04
N LEU A 85 9.55 11.99 -29.98
CA LEU A 85 8.34 12.73 -30.33
C LEU A 85 7.12 12.04 -29.70
N LEU A 86 6.39 12.80 -28.89
CA LEU A 86 5.11 12.42 -28.31
C LEU A 86 3.98 13.18 -29.00
N LYS A 87 2.88 12.49 -29.30
CA LYS A 87 1.67 13.07 -29.86
C LYS A 87 0.46 12.27 -29.39
N ASP A 88 -0.62 12.95 -29.02
CA ASP A 88 -1.90 12.33 -28.63
C ASP A 88 -1.74 11.28 -27.51
N GLY A 89 -0.81 11.52 -26.58
CA GLY A 89 -0.53 10.64 -25.44
C GLY A 89 0.27 9.40 -25.79
N ARG A 90 0.90 9.36 -26.96
CA ARG A 90 1.70 8.23 -27.45
C ARG A 90 3.07 8.69 -27.91
N ILE A 91 4.05 7.79 -27.83
CA ILE A 91 5.34 7.96 -28.49
C ILE A 91 5.15 7.61 -29.97
N VAL A 92 5.43 8.57 -30.87
CA VAL A 92 5.27 8.37 -32.32
C VAL A 92 6.60 8.21 -33.06
N ALA A 93 7.72 8.64 -32.45
CA ALA A 93 9.05 8.39 -32.96
C ALA A 93 10.09 8.46 -31.84
N VAL A 94 11.14 7.65 -31.95
CA VAL A 94 12.32 7.64 -31.08
C VAL A 94 13.56 7.39 -31.94
N GLY A 95 14.63 8.15 -31.72
CA GLY A 95 15.92 7.90 -32.35
C GLY A 95 16.76 9.15 -32.55
N ALA A 96 17.96 8.96 -33.09
CA ALA A 96 18.94 10.03 -33.34
C ALA A 96 18.63 10.90 -34.58
N LYS A 97 17.54 10.63 -35.31
CA LYS A 97 17.13 11.36 -36.54
C LYS A 97 15.77 12.05 -36.39
N VAL A 98 15.29 12.20 -35.16
CA VAL A 98 13.99 12.82 -34.87
C VAL A 98 14.23 14.28 -34.52
N ASP A 99 14.41 15.12 -35.55
CA ASP A 99 15.04 16.44 -35.36
C ASP A 99 14.07 17.62 -35.57
N ALA A 100 12.97 17.40 -36.30
CA ALA A 100 12.02 18.45 -36.66
C ALA A 100 10.76 18.40 -35.77
N PRO A 101 10.51 19.43 -34.93
CA PRO A 101 9.28 19.52 -34.16
C PRO A 101 8.09 19.80 -35.11
N PRO A 102 6.96 19.07 -34.99
CA PRO A 102 5.76 19.43 -35.72
C PRO A 102 5.21 20.79 -35.25
N PRO A 103 4.36 21.45 -36.06
CA PRO A 103 3.74 22.72 -35.67
C PRO A 103 3.03 22.63 -34.32
N GLY A 104 3.27 23.63 -33.46
CA GLY A 104 2.69 23.69 -32.12
C GLY A 104 3.30 22.72 -31.10
N ALA A 105 4.41 22.04 -31.44
CA ALA A 105 5.08 21.17 -30.48
C ALA A 105 5.79 21.97 -29.38
N VAL A 106 5.66 21.49 -28.15
CA VAL A 106 6.52 21.89 -27.04
C VAL A 106 7.87 21.21 -27.20
N VAL A 107 8.96 21.98 -27.23
CA VAL A 107 10.32 21.44 -27.36
C VAL A 107 10.99 21.45 -26.00
N VAL A 108 11.48 20.29 -25.59
CA VAL A 108 12.26 20.10 -24.36
C VAL A 108 13.70 19.76 -24.74
N ASP A 109 14.66 20.55 -24.27
CA ASP A 109 16.07 20.29 -24.47
C ASP A 109 16.62 19.33 -23.40
N GLY A 110 16.99 18.13 -23.84
CA GLY A 110 17.53 17.06 -23.04
C GLY A 110 19.06 17.01 -23.00
N THR A 111 19.76 18.01 -23.53
CA THR A 111 21.23 18.02 -23.60
C THR A 111 21.86 17.74 -22.22
N GLY A 112 22.70 16.69 -22.16
CA GLY A 112 23.35 16.24 -20.93
C GLY A 112 22.41 15.56 -19.91
N LYS A 113 21.18 15.24 -20.30
CA LYS A 113 20.17 14.59 -19.45
C LYS A 113 19.84 13.19 -19.97
N TYR A 114 19.25 12.40 -19.08
CA TYR A 114 18.74 11.07 -19.39
C TYR A 114 17.22 11.10 -19.50
N VAL A 115 16.69 10.30 -20.42
CA VAL A 115 15.26 9.99 -20.50
C VAL A 115 15.10 8.50 -20.31
N THR A 116 14.29 8.11 -19.33
CA THR A 116 13.93 6.72 -19.03
C THR A 116 12.45 6.50 -19.29
N PRO A 117 11.97 5.25 -19.36
CA PRO A 117 10.57 4.96 -19.14
C PRO A 117 10.14 5.52 -17.77
N GLY A 118 8.86 5.88 -17.65
CA GLY A 118 8.29 6.20 -16.35
C GLY A 118 8.46 5.02 -15.39
N LEU A 119 8.82 5.30 -14.15
CA LEU A 119 8.88 4.28 -13.11
C LEU A 119 7.47 3.79 -12.79
N ILE A 120 7.35 2.49 -12.52
CA ILE A 120 6.12 1.86 -12.06
C ILE A 120 6.36 1.51 -10.59
N ASP A 121 5.51 2.04 -9.73
CA ASP A 121 5.46 1.68 -8.31
C ASP A 121 4.32 0.68 -8.12
N ASP A 122 4.67 -0.58 -7.86
CA ASP A 122 3.71 -1.67 -7.63
C ASP A 122 3.35 -1.84 -6.15
N HIS A 123 3.98 -1.08 -5.26
CA HIS A 123 3.80 -1.19 -3.83
C HIS A 123 3.72 0.19 -3.17
N SER A 124 2.49 0.67 -2.98
CA SER A 124 2.22 1.93 -2.32
C SER A 124 1.20 1.77 -1.20
N HIS A 125 1.40 2.57 -0.15
CA HIS A 125 0.47 2.74 0.97
C HIS A 125 -0.31 4.05 0.84
N LEU A 126 -0.37 4.61 -0.37
CA LEU A 126 -1.11 5.83 -0.64
C LEU A 126 -2.61 5.62 -0.33
N GLY A 127 -3.11 6.38 0.65
CA GLY A 127 -4.50 6.26 1.12
C GLY A 127 -4.75 5.13 2.14
N VAL A 128 -3.70 4.48 2.63
CA VAL A 128 -3.79 3.49 3.73
C VAL A 128 -3.63 4.16 5.08
N TYR A 129 -2.64 5.05 5.23
CA TYR A 129 -2.36 5.75 6.49
C TYR A 129 -2.99 7.15 6.54
N ALA A 130 -3.44 7.56 7.72
CA ALA A 130 -3.96 8.91 7.95
C ALA A 130 -2.92 10.00 7.66
N ALA A 131 -3.37 11.13 7.13
CA ALA A 131 -2.55 12.32 6.89
C ALA A 131 -3.24 13.58 7.45
N PRO A 132 -2.74 14.16 8.58
CA PRO A 132 -1.55 13.77 9.33
C PRO A 132 -1.75 12.47 10.14
N GLY A 133 -0.70 11.67 10.26
CA GLY A 133 -0.74 10.40 10.99
C GLY A 133 -0.29 10.52 12.45
N THR A 134 -0.71 9.56 13.28
CA THR A 134 -0.18 9.33 14.62
C THR A 134 0.25 7.87 14.77
N ASP A 135 1.02 7.53 15.81
CA ASP A 135 1.44 6.14 16.07
C ASP A 135 0.25 5.17 16.24
N ALA A 136 -0.92 5.69 16.64
CA ALA A 136 -2.13 4.88 16.78
C ALA A 136 -2.69 4.39 15.43
N GLU A 137 -2.38 5.08 14.34
CA GLU A 137 -2.90 4.81 12.99
C GLU A 137 -1.90 3.98 12.16
N SER A 138 -0.90 3.36 12.80
CA SER A 138 0.16 2.59 12.12
C SER A 138 -0.17 1.09 12.06
N ASP A 139 -1.35 0.76 11.56
CA ASP A 139 -1.93 -0.59 11.54
C ASP A 139 -1.91 -1.28 10.16
N GLY A 140 -1.52 -0.57 9.09
CA GLY A 140 -1.51 -1.07 7.71
C GLY A 140 -0.54 -2.22 7.39
N ASN A 141 0.32 -2.64 8.32
CA ASN A 141 1.25 -3.75 8.15
C ASN A 141 1.12 -4.78 9.26
N GLU A 142 0.82 -6.04 8.92
CA GLU A 142 0.98 -7.16 9.83
C GLU A 142 2.47 -7.50 9.98
N ALA A 143 3.04 -7.26 11.16
CA ALA A 143 4.46 -7.48 11.43
C ALA A 143 4.75 -8.83 12.13
N THR A 144 3.72 -9.54 12.61
CA THR A 144 3.92 -10.66 13.54
C THR A 144 3.54 -12.03 13.01
N ASN A 145 2.66 -12.14 12.01
CA ASN A 145 2.20 -13.43 11.49
C ASN A 145 1.90 -13.40 9.96
N PRO A 146 2.28 -14.42 9.17
CA PRO A 146 2.06 -14.45 7.72
C PRO A 146 0.59 -14.44 7.25
N VAL A 147 -0.39 -14.78 8.11
CA VAL A 147 -1.82 -14.76 7.75
C VAL A 147 -2.66 -14.31 8.95
N THR A 148 -2.95 -13.01 9.03
CA THR A 148 -3.99 -12.45 9.91
C THR A 148 -4.93 -11.62 9.05
N ALA A 149 -6.23 -11.92 9.14
CA ALA A 149 -7.27 -11.13 8.47
C ALA A 149 -7.60 -9.84 9.24
N GLU A 150 -6.69 -9.40 10.11
CA GLU A 150 -6.91 -8.39 11.15
C GLU A 150 -6.42 -7.00 10.72
N VAL A 151 -5.67 -6.90 9.63
CA VAL A 151 -5.24 -5.61 9.07
C VAL A 151 -6.45 -4.88 8.53
N TRP A 152 -6.77 -3.77 9.18
CA TRP A 152 -7.81 -2.84 8.80
C TRP A 152 -7.13 -1.59 8.23
N ALA A 153 -7.75 -0.97 7.24
CA ALA A 153 -7.35 0.36 6.78
C ALA A 153 -8.54 1.26 7.03
N GLU A 154 -8.49 2.01 8.11
CA GLU A 154 -9.51 2.99 8.46
C GLU A 154 -9.39 4.25 7.61
N HIS A 155 -10.55 4.79 7.23
CA HIS A 155 -10.70 5.96 6.36
C HIS A 155 -11.57 7.00 7.06
#